data_AF-A0A7C3GVJ0-F1
#
_entry.id   AF-A0A7C3GVJ0-F1
#
_cell.length_a   1.000
_cell.length_b   1.000
_cell.length_c   1.000
_cell.angle_alpha   90.00
_cell.angle_beta   90.00
_cell.angle_gamma   90.00
#
_symmetry.space_group_name_H-M   'P 1'
#
loop_
_entity.id
_entity.type
_entity.pdbx_description
1 polymer ?
#
loop_
_entity_poly.entity_id
_entity_poly.type
_entity_poly.pdbx_seq_one_letter_code
_entity_poly.pdbx_strand_id
1 'polypeptide(L)'
;MTLEDLKRELSERDYRMLTGGDDAVAERALTKARIWVVSQFKRCGTTPDFEDEIVREAVLKRALYELYSYAENEKVARDKKEDARELLEGVLGDCVGGEEGGESYRPVAVSVKEGSLSPLAQEFAERD
;
A
#
# COMPACT_ATOMS: atom_id res chain seq x y z
N MET A 1 16.23 -6.74 -0.52
CA MET A 1 16.25 -5.28 -0.28
C MET A 1 16.70 -4.97 1.14
N THR A 2 17.85 -4.33 1.26
CA THR A 2 18.53 -3.99 2.54
C THR A 2 18.68 -2.47 2.68
N LEU A 3 19.13 -2.01 3.86
CA LEU A 3 19.48 -0.60 4.07
C LEU A 3 20.59 -0.12 3.13
N GLU A 4 21.59 -0.97 2.89
CA GLU A 4 22.71 -0.63 2.01
C GLU A 4 22.28 -0.52 0.55
N ASP A 5 21.32 -1.33 0.11
CA ASP A 5 20.73 -1.19 -1.23
C ASP A 5 20.05 0.18 -1.37
N LEU A 6 19.27 0.60 -0.38
CA LEU A 6 18.61 1.92 -0.38
C LEU A 6 19.61 3.07 -0.34
N LYS A 7 20.69 2.96 0.44
CA LYS A 7 21.75 3.97 0.49
C LYS A 7 22.46 4.12 -0.86
N ARG A 8 22.64 3.05 -1.63
CA ARG A 8 23.29 3.09 -2.96
C ARG A 8 22.47 3.84 -4.01
N GLU A 9 21.15 3.90 -3.85
CA GLU A 9 20.28 4.66 -4.75
C GLU A 9 20.32 6.17 -4.52
N LEU A 10 20.85 6.60 -3.38
CA LEU A 10 20.88 8.01 -2.99
C LEU A 10 22.31 8.51 -2.97
N SER A 11 22.50 9.77 -3.37
CA SER A 11 23.76 10.43 -3.04
C SER A 11 23.88 10.57 -1.52
N GLU A 12 25.10 10.62 -0.99
CA GLU A 12 25.31 10.81 0.46
C GLU A 12 24.64 12.10 0.98
N ARG A 13 24.62 13.14 0.14
CA ARG A 13 23.91 14.39 0.42
C ARG A 13 22.40 14.17 0.53
N ASP A 14 21.81 13.44 -0.42
CA ASP A 14 20.37 13.19 -0.43
C ASP A 14 19.97 12.29 0.73
N TYR A 15 20.76 11.27 1.02
CA TYR A 15 20.54 10.40 2.17
C TYR A 15 20.48 11.22 3.47
N ARG A 16 21.48 12.07 3.72
CA ARG A 16 21.50 12.94 4.89
C ARG A 16 20.34 13.92 4.93
N MET A 17 19.98 14.50 3.78
CA MET A 17 18.82 15.41 3.68
C MET A 17 17.51 14.70 4.04
N LEU A 18 17.29 13.49 3.51
CA LEU A 18 16.03 12.75 3.65
C LEU A 18 15.86 12.09 5.01
N THR A 19 16.96 11.76 5.69
CA THR A 19 16.95 11.00 6.95
C THR A 19 17.43 11.81 8.15
N GLY A 20 18.03 12.98 7.94
CA GLY A 20 18.83 13.66 8.96
C GLY A 20 20.15 12.96 9.28
N GLY A 21 20.54 11.94 8.51
CA GLY A 21 21.67 11.06 8.80
C GLY A 21 21.33 9.94 9.79
N ASP A 22 20.06 9.73 10.11
CA ASP A 22 19.59 8.67 11.02
C ASP A 22 19.10 7.45 10.22
N ASP A 23 19.85 6.36 10.32
CA ASP A 23 19.54 5.08 9.68
C ASP A 23 18.18 4.51 10.14
N ALA A 24 17.71 4.83 11.34
CA ALA A 24 16.41 4.38 11.82
C ALA A 24 15.24 4.93 10.98
N VAL A 25 15.40 6.12 10.38
CA VAL A 25 14.41 6.70 9.46
C VAL A 25 14.34 5.87 8.18
N ALA A 26 15.49 5.50 7.62
CA ALA A 26 15.58 4.67 6.41
C ALA A 26 15.08 3.24 6.64
N GLU A 27 15.41 2.62 7.77
CA GLU A 27 14.90 1.29 8.15
C GLU A 27 13.37 1.29 8.31
N ARG A 28 12.82 2.34 8.93
CA ARG A 28 11.36 2.50 9.06
C ARG A 28 10.70 2.68 7.69
N ALA A 29 11.32 3.44 6.78
CA ALA A 29 10.83 3.60 5.41
C ALA A 29 10.81 2.25 4.66
N LEU A 30 11.88 1.45 4.76
CA LEU A 30 11.96 0.10 4.19
C LEU A 30 10.89 -0.83 4.77
N THR A 31 10.66 -0.77 6.08
CA THR A 31 9.64 -1.58 6.76
C THR A 31 8.25 -1.25 6.23
N LYS A 32 7.89 0.04 6.14
CA LYS A 32 6.61 0.48 5.57
C LYS A 32 6.47 0.08 4.11
N ALA A 33 7.55 0.19 3.32
CA ALA A 33 7.55 -0.21 1.93
C ALA A 33 7.25 -1.70 1.75
N ARG A 34 7.88 -2.56 2.56
CA ARG A 34 7.60 -4.00 2.57
C ARG A 34 6.16 -4.30 2.96
N ILE A 35 5.64 -3.66 4.01
CA ILE A 35 4.23 -3.81 4.42
C ILE A 35 3.30 -3.42 3.29
N TRP A 36 3.58 -2.31 2.60
CA TRP A 36 2.80 -1.85 1.47
C TRP A 36 2.79 -2.88 0.33
N VAL A 37 3.96 -3.40 -0.07
CA VAL A 37 4.03 -4.46 -1.11
C VAL A 37 3.25 -5.70 -0.69
N VAL A 38 3.45 -6.19 0.55
CA VAL A 38 2.66 -7.31 1.08
C VAL A 38 1.15 -7.03 0.99
N SER A 39 0.72 -5.81 1.28
CA SER A 39 -0.69 -5.44 1.19
C SER A 39 -1.24 -5.50 -0.24
N GLN A 40 -0.44 -5.12 -1.25
CA GLN A 40 -0.86 -5.20 -2.66
C GLN A 40 -1.05 -6.66 -3.09
N PHE A 41 -0.09 -7.54 -2.77
CA PHE A 41 -0.20 -8.97 -3.05
C PHE A 41 -1.39 -9.61 -2.32
N LYS A 42 -1.59 -9.28 -1.04
CA LYS A 42 -2.74 -9.77 -0.26
C LYS A 42 -4.08 -9.38 -0.87
N ARG A 43 -4.20 -8.15 -1.40
CA ARG A 43 -5.42 -7.70 -2.10
C ARG A 43 -5.72 -8.57 -3.33
N CYS A 44 -4.70 -9.09 -3.97
CA CYS A 44 -4.80 -9.98 -5.13
C CYS A 44 -4.84 -11.47 -4.78
N GLY A 45 -4.87 -11.82 -3.48
CA GLY A 45 -4.87 -13.22 -3.04
C GLY A 45 -3.56 -13.96 -3.26
N THR A 46 -2.46 -13.25 -3.44
CA THR A 46 -1.12 -13.81 -3.70
C THR A 46 -0.13 -13.45 -2.58
N THR A 47 1.06 -14.04 -2.62
CA THR A 47 2.17 -13.74 -1.72
C THR A 47 3.34 -13.14 -2.51
N PRO A 48 4.00 -12.08 -2.02
CA PRO A 48 5.14 -11.50 -2.71
C PRO A 48 6.33 -12.46 -2.65
N ASP A 49 7.00 -12.64 -3.79
CA ASP A 49 8.36 -13.18 -3.85
C ASP A 49 9.34 -12.01 -3.73
N PHE A 50 10.08 -11.94 -2.62
CA PHE A 50 11.05 -10.86 -2.40
C PHE A 50 12.42 -11.12 -3.03
N GLU A 51 12.61 -12.27 -3.68
CA GLU A 51 13.79 -12.54 -4.50
C GLU A 51 13.57 -12.12 -5.96
N ASP A 52 12.31 -11.99 -6.40
CA ASP A 52 11.96 -11.43 -7.70
C ASP A 52 12.46 -9.99 -7.85
N GLU A 53 13.13 -9.71 -8.98
CA GLU A 53 13.78 -8.42 -9.22
C GLU A 53 12.77 -7.27 -9.31
N ILE A 54 11.59 -7.49 -9.88
CA ILE A 54 10.53 -6.48 -10.03
C ILE A 54 9.94 -6.16 -8.66
N VAL A 55 9.66 -7.18 -7.84
CA VAL A 55 9.14 -6.98 -6.48
C VAL A 55 10.18 -6.27 -5.60
N ARG A 56 11.46 -6.61 -5.73
CA ARG A 56 12.54 -5.91 -5.02
C ARG A 56 12.60 -4.43 -5.42
N GLU A 57 12.55 -4.13 -6.71
CA GLU A 57 12.56 -2.77 -7.21
C GLU A 57 11.32 -1.98 -6.74
N ALA A 58 10.14 -2.61 -6.72
CA ALA A 58 8.93 -1.99 -6.19
C ALA A 58 9.05 -1.64 -4.69
N VAL A 59 9.68 -2.50 -3.88
CA VAL A 59 9.99 -2.19 -2.47
C VAL A 59 10.94 -1.00 -2.38
N LEU A 60 11.96 -0.93 -3.23
CA LEU A 60 12.93 0.16 -3.25
C LEU A 60 12.27 1.50 -3.60
N LYS A 61 11.52 1.55 -4.70
CA LYS A 61 10.74 2.73 -5.10
C LYS A 61 9.78 3.17 -4.01
N ARG A 62 9.08 2.23 -3.38
CA ARG A 62 8.18 2.55 -2.27
C ARG A 62 8.92 3.06 -1.02
N ALA A 63 10.12 2.56 -0.73
CA ALA A 63 10.94 3.09 0.36
C ALA A 63 11.41 4.53 0.07
N LEU A 64 11.80 4.82 -1.18
CA LEU A 64 12.11 6.18 -1.62
C LEU A 64 10.89 7.11 -1.49
N TYR A 65 9.69 6.64 -1.86
CA TYR A 65 8.45 7.38 -1.61
C TYR A 65 8.31 7.76 -0.12
N GLU A 66 8.51 6.82 0.80
CA GLU A 66 8.36 7.09 2.24
C GLU A 66 9.40 8.11 2.73
N LEU A 67 10.63 8.05 2.22
CA LEU A 67 11.68 9.03 2.54
C LEU A 67 11.37 10.43 2.00
N TYR A 68 11.00 10.55 0.73
CA TYR A 68 10.66 11.84 0.14
C TYR A 68 9.38 12.42 0.75
N SER A 69 8.40 11.59 1.09
CA SER A 69 7.19 12.01 1.80
C SER A 69 7.51 12.49 3.22
N TYR A 70 8.37 11.77 3.95
CA TYR A 70 8.86 12.19 5.27
C TYR A 70 9.58 13.55 5.23
N ALA A 71 10.35 13.80 4.17
CA ALA A 71 11.05 15.06 3.94
C ALA A 71 10.16 16.15 3.27
N GLU A 72 8.85 15.95 3.23
CA GLU A 72 7.87 16.88 2.65
C GLU A 72 8.10 17.22 1.16
N ASN A 73 8.81 16.35 0.43
CA ASN A 73 9.03 16.47 -1.01
C ASN A 73 8.00 15.66 -1.80
N GLU A 74 6.75 16.14 -1.77
CA GLU A 74 5.58 15.42 -2.28
C GLU A 74 5.63 15.13 -3.78
N LYS A 75 6.24 16.04 -4.57
CA LYS A 75 6.36 15.84 -6.03
C LYS A 75 7.20 14.60 -6.33
N VAL A 76 8.42 14.54 -5.78
CA VAL A 76 9.33 13.40 -6.01
C VAL A 76 8.77 12.14 -5.37
N ALA A 77 8.13 12.25 -4.20
CA ALA A 77 7.46 11.12 -3.58
C ALA A 77 6.44 10.51 -4.54
N ARG A 78 5.52 11.30 -5.10
CA ARG A 78 4.48 10.83 -6.02
C ARG A 78 5.06 10.08 -7.21
N ASP A 79 6.08 10.63 -7.86
CA ASP A 79 6.76 9.97 -8.98
C ASP A 79 7.27 8.57 -8.56
N LYS A 80 7.85 8.42 -7.36
CA LYS A 80 8.27 7.10 -6.84
C LYS A 80 7.11 6.15 -6.50
N LYS A 81 5.97 6.68 -6.08
CA LYS A 81 4.75 5.87 -5.84
C LYS A 81 4.21 5.32 -7.16
N GLU A 82 4.21 6.14 -8.21
CA GLU A 82 3.75 5.76 -9.55
C GLU A 82 4.68 4.68 -10.14
N ASP A 83 6.01 4.89 -10.13
CA ASP A 83 7.00 3.87 -10.53
C ASP A 83 6.77 2.53 -9.81
N ALA A 84 6.55 2.56 -8.48
CA ALA A 84 6.33 1.35 -7.69
C ALA A 84 5.02 0.64 -8.07
N ARG A 85 3.98 1.39 -8.44
CA ARG A 85 2.69 0.82 -8.89
C ARG A 85 2.83 0.19 -10.26
N GLU A 86 3.45 0.87 -11.22
CA GLU A 86 3.68 0.33 -12.56
C GLU A 86 4.47 -0.99 -12.52
N LEU A 87 5.48 -1.08 -11.66
CA LEU A 87 6.23 -2.33 -11.45
C LEU A 87 5.33 -3.46 -10.92
N LEU A 88 4.48 -3.19 -9.92
CA LEU A 88 3.59 -4.20 -9.37
C LEU A 88 2.44 -4.56 -10.31
N GLU A 89 1.96 -3.64 -11.14
CA GLU A 89 0.99 -3.92 -12.21
C GLU A 89 1.57 -4.92 -13.22
N GLY A 90 2.87 -4.83 -13.54
CA GLY A 90 3.54 -5.83 -14.36
C GLY A 90 3.55 -7.24 -13.76
N VAL A 91 3.51 -7.36 -12.43
CA VAL A 91 3.53 -8.65 -11.71
C VAL A 91 2.12 -9.18 -11.40
N LEU A 92 1.21 -8.28 -11.02
CA LEU A 92 -0.12 -8.62 -10.50
C LEU A 92 -1.25 -8.37 -11.51
N GLY A 93 -0.95 -7.77 -12.66
CA GLY A 93 -1.93 -7.35 -13.66
C GLY A 93 -2.90 -6.29 -13.14
N ASP A 94 -4.11 -6.27 -13.72
CA ASP A 94 -5.16 -5.27 -13.45
C ASP A 94 -5.68 -5.26 -12.00
N CYS A 95 -5.26 -6.20 -11.16
CA CYS A 95 -5.66 -6.25 -9.75
C CYS A 95 -5.13 -5.06 -8.92
N VAL A 96 -4.01 -4.46 -9.32
CA VAL A 96 -3.40 -3.32 -8.60
C VAL A 96 -4.07 -1.99 -8.96
N GLY A 97 -4.75 -1.94 -10.12
CA GLY A 97 -5.43 -0.76 -10.67
C GLY A 97 -6.75 -0.37 -9.99
N GLY A 98 -7.04 -0.91 -8.81
CA GLY A 98 -8.17 -0.46 -8.00
C GLY A 98 -7.94 0.98 -7.55
N GLU A 99 -8.49 1.94 -8.30
CA GLU A 99 -8.56 3.36 -7.97
C GLU A 99 -8.89 3.54 -6.48
N GLU A 100 -8.15 4.43 -5.80
CA GLU A 100 -8.62 5.06 -4.58
C GLU A 100 -9.80 5.97 -4.96
N GLY A 101 -10.96 5.37 -5.25
CA GLY A 101 -12.11 6.09 -5.80
C GLY A 101 -13.24 5.16 -6.21
N GLY A 102 -14.14 4.85 -5.27
CA GLY A 102 -15.44 4.30 -5.61
C GLY A 102 -15.59 2.79 -5.49
N GLU A 103 -15.24 2.22 -4.33
CA GLU A 103 -16.06 1.11 -3.86
C GLU A 103 -17.45 1.71 -3.58
N SER A 104 -18.32 1.66 -4.60
CA SER A 104 -19.72 1.98 -4.41
C SER A 104 -20.19 1.07 -3.28
N TYR A 105 -20.47 1.64 -2.11
CA TYR A 105 -21.41 1.01 -1.20
C TYR A 105 -22.62 0.67 -2.07
N ARG A 106 -22.80 -0.62 -2.38
CA ARG A 106 -24.07 -1.11 -2.87
C ARG A 106 -24.89 -1.29 -1.60
N PRO A 107 -25.77 -0.33 -1.22
CA PRO A 107 -26.71 -0.63 -0.17
C PRO A 107 -27.48 -1.87 -0.62
N VAL A 108 -27.34 -2.96 0.12
CA VAL A 108 -28.20 -4.12 -0.07
C VAL A 108 -29.56 -3.67 0.42
N ALA A 109 -30.37 -3.13 -0.48
CA ALA A 109 -31.75 -2.78 -0.19
C ALA A 109 -32.51 -4.08 0.08
N VAL A 110 -32.66 -4.42 1.35
CA VAL A 110 -33.54 -5.50 1.77
C VAL A 110 -34.97 -4.98 1.60
N SER A 111 -35.71 -5.52 0.62
CA SER A 111 -37.12 -5.22 0.47
C SER A 111 -37.91 -5.81 1.64
N VAL A 112 -38.17 -4.99 2.64
CA VAL A 112 -39.08 -5.32 3.74
C VAL A 112 -40.51 -5.06 3.24
N LYS A 113 -41.39 -6.07 3.28
CA LYS A 113 -42.82 -5.84 3.02
C LYS A 113 -43.39 -4.98 4.14
N GLU A 114 -44.22 -4.01 3.79
CA GLU A 114 -44.93 -3.17 4.75
C GLU A 114 -45.68 -4.05 5.76
N GLY A 115 -45.34 -3.90 7.06
CA GLY A 115 -45.87 -4.72 8.16
C GLY A 115 -45.04 -5.96 8.56
N SER A 116 -43.89 -6.22 7.92
CA SER A 116 -42.95 -7.28 8.33
C SER A 116 -41.69 -6.70 8.97
N LEU A 117 -41.18 -7.35 10.02
CA LEU A 117 -39.87 -7.01 10.59
C LEU A 117 -38.76 -7.47 9.64
N SER A 118 -37.65 -6.73 9.61
CA SER A 118 -36.47 -7.18 8.90
C SER A 118 -35.93 -8.47 9.53
N PRO A 119 -35.21 -9.33 8.78
CA PRO A 119 -34.60 -10.54 9.33
C PRO A 119 -33.71 -10.26 10.55
N LEU A 120 -33.02 -9.12 10.54
CA LEU A 120 -32.21 -8.66 11.66
C LEU A 120 -33.09 -8.31 12.88
N ALA A 121 -34.21 -7.62 12.69
CA ALA A 121 -35.13 -7.29 13.77
C ALA A 121 -35.83 -8.53 14.36
N GLN A 122 -35.98 -9.60 13.58
CA GLN A 122 -36.47 -10.90 14.07
C GLN A 122 -35.42 -11.58 14.96
N GLU A 123 -34.15 -11.62 14.56
CA GLU A 123 -33.06 -12.19 15.38
C GLU A 123 -32.90 -11.50 16.75
N PHE A 124 -33.18 -10.20 16.84
CA PHE A 124 -33.15 -9.48 18.12
C PHE A 124 -34.38 -9.72 18.99
N ALA A 125 -35.54 -10.04 18.40
CA ALA A 125 -36.77 -10.32 19.14
C ALA A 125 -36.81 -11.74 19.74
N GLU A 126 -36.02 -12.68 19.23
CA GLU A 126 -35.94 -14.07 19.72
C GLU A 126 -34.94 -14.24 20.89
N ARG A 127 -34.29 -13.16 21.33
CA ARG A 127 -33.28 -13.18 22.40
C ARG A 127 -33.77 -12.65 23.76
N ASP A 128 -35.05 -12.35 23.90
CA ASP A 128 -35.72 -11.97 25.15
C ASP A 128 -36.67 -13.06 25.67
#